data_AF-A0A2V8UBG3-F1
#
_entry.id   AF-A0A2V8UBG3-F1
#
_cell.length_a   1.000
_cell.length_b   1.000
_cell.length_c   1.000
_cell.angle_alpha   90.00
_cell.angle_beta   90.00
_cell.angle_gamma   90.00
#
_symmetry.space_group_name_H-M   'P 1'
#
loop_
_entity.id
_entity.type
_entity.pdbx_description
1 polymer ?
#
loop_
_entity_poly.entity_id
_entity_poly.type
_entity_poly.pdbx_seq_one_letter_code
_entity_poly.pdbx_strand_id
1 'polypeptide(L)'
;MRWWRKRGREEDLDRELRADLELEAAEQQERGLAPEEARYAAGRAFGNTTFIKEEVREMWEWSSLERLGQDIRYAFRLLRKTPVITSILIATLALGLGMNTAVFSVVNAAIVRGLPYKEPDRLISLWEEVARQEPQQVSTSGRSLGGDANPRRMTVAPANLVDYQNRSRAFTGLAGFALSPMNLTGNGTPERIWGERVTANFFSVLAVEPRQGRSFLPEEDQPDARGTVIITDEFWRRRFGGDSNILSDRASPFALRKMNWMQFPTASRSNTRRQTRACARY
;
A
#
# COMPACT_ATOMS: atom_id res chain seq x y z
N MET A 1 -19.09 -1.56 30.63
CA MET A 1 -20.08 -1.67 31.73
C MET A 1 -19.89 -2.88 32.65
N ARG A 2 -19.46 -4.07 32.16
CA ARG A 2 -19.29 -5.28 33.00
C ARG A 2 -18.26 -5.15 34.13
N TRP A 3 -17.21 -4.36 33.93
CA TRP A 3 -16.14 -4.14 34.92
C TRP A 3 -16.59 -3.30 36.11
N TRP A 4 -17.34 -2.22 35.86
CA TRP A 4 -17.91 -1.35 36.90
C TRP A 4 -18.91 -2.09 37.80
N ARG A 5 -19.69 -3.01 37.22
CA ARG A 5 -20.69 -3.83 37.94
C ARG A 5 -20.08 -5.02 38.70
N LYS A 6 -18.83 -5.39 38.41
CA LYS A 6 -18.06 -6.39 39.19
C LYS A 6 -17.42 -5.72 40.39
N ARG A 7 -16.80 -4.54 40.17
CA ARG A 7 -16.18 -3.73 41.23
C ARG A 7 -17.17 -3.28 42.29
N GLY A 8 -18.34 -2.78 41.88
CA GLY A 8 -19.40 -2.39 42.84
C GLY A 8 -19.94 -3.57 43.67
N ARG A 9 -20.00 -4.78 43.08
CA ARG A 9 -20.41 -6.00 43.82
C ARG A 9 -19.34 -6.46 44.81
N GLU A 10 -18.06 -6.38 44.44
CA GLU A 10 -16.95 -6.65 45.37
C GLU A 10 -16.91 -5.62 46.51
N GLU A 11 -17.13 -4.34 46.22
CA GLU A 11 -17.19 -3.27 47.24
C GLU A 11 -18.39 -3.38 48.18
N ASP A 12 -19.56 -3.78 47.67
CA ASP A 12 -20.75 -4.06 48.50
C ASP A 12 -20.52 -5.29 49.38
N LEU A 13 -19.98 -6.39 48.83
CA LEU A 13 -19.63 -7.59 49.62
C LEU A 13 -18.62 -7.27 50.72
N ASP A 14 -17.61 -6.46 50.41
CA ASP A 14 -16.61 -6.01 51.37
C ASP A 14 -17.19 -5.11 52.46
N ARG A 15 -18.25 -4.37 52.17
CA ARG A 15 -18.97 -3.54 53.13
C ARG A 15 -19.85 -4.38 54.03
N GLU A 16 -20.58 -5.33 53.45
CA GLU A 16 -21.49 -6.24 54.16
C GLU A 16 -20.70 -7.13 55.15
N LEU A 17 -19.60 -7.72 54.69
CA LEU A 17 -18.70 -8.51 55.54
C LEU A 17 -18.09 -7.68 56.69
N ARG A 18 -17.80 -6.39 56.47
CA ARG A 18 -17.32 -5.49 57.53
C ARG A 18 -18.41 -5.14 58.53
N ALA A 19 -19.62 -4.86 58.04
CA ALA A 19 -20.75 -4.54 58.89
C ALA A 19 -21.10 -5.71 59.82
N ASP A 20 -21.12 -6.94 59.31
CA ASP A 20 -21.42 -8.11 60.12
C ASP A 20 -20.33 -8.39 61.17
N LEU A 21 -19.05 -8.20 60.81
CA LEU A 21 -17.94 -8.31 61.77
C LEU A 21 -18.02 -7.27 62.89
N GLU A 22 -18.41 -6.04 62.57
CA GLU A 22 -18.61 -4.97 63.56
C GLU A 22 -19.79 -5.27 64.48
N LEU A 23 -20.88 -5.80 63.92
CA LEU A 23 -22.09 -6.15 64.66
C LEU A 23 -21.81 -7.32 65.64
N GLU A 24 -21.12 -8.36 65.17
CA GLU A 24 -20.72 -9.50 66.01
C GLU A 24 -19.75 -9.05 67.12
N ALA A 25 -18.82 -8.14 66.83
CA ALA A 25 -17.92 -7.58 67.84
C ALA A 25 -18.68 -6.77 68.91
N ALA A 26 -19.71 -6.02 68.51
CA ALA A 26 -20.56 -5.27 69.44
C ALA A 26 -21.36 -6.22 70.37
N GLU A 27 -21.93 -7.30 69.83
CA GLU A 27 -22.63 -8.32 70.63
C GLU A 27 -21.71 -8.98 71.66
N GLN A 28 -20.48 -9.31 71.27
CA GLN A 28 -19.50 -9.93 72.18
C GLN A 28 -19.09 -8.95 73.30
N GLN A 29 -19.01 -7.66 72.99
CA GLN A 29 -18.74 -6.63 74.00
C GLN A 29 -19.93 -6.46 74.97
N GLU A 30 -21.17 -6.50 74.49
CA GLU A 30 -22.37 -6.51 75.35
C GLU A 30 -22.43 -7.74 76.26
N ARG A 31 -21.90 -8.88 75.81
CA ARG A 31 -21.73 -10.10 76.62
C ARG A 31 -20.59 -10.03 77.63
N GLY A 32 -19.88 -8.89 77.72
CA GLY A 32 -18.92 -8.58 78.78
C GLY A 32 -17.45 -8.74 78.42
N LEU A 33 -17.11 -8.98 77.14
CA LEU A 33 -15.72 -9.03 76.68
C LEU A 33 -15.13 -7.63 76.52
N ALA A 34 -13.82 -7.50 76.79
CA ALA A 34 -13.10 -6.26 76.52
C ALA A 34 -13.10 -5.96 75.00
N PRO A 35 -13.08 -4.69 74.56
CA PRO A 35 -13.26 -4.31 73.16
C PRO A 35 -12.26 -4.96 72.18
N GLU A 36 -11.01 -5.12 72.61
CA GLU A 36 -9.95 -5.79 71.85
C GLU A 36 -10.23 -7.30 71.71
N GLU A 37 -10.68 -7.95 72.79
CA GLU A 37 -11.00 -9.37 72.82
C GLU A 37 -12.29 -9.69 72.05
N ALA A 38 -13.27 -8.79 72.08
CA ALA A 38 -14.53 -8.90 71.34
C ALA A 38 -14.31 -8.89 69.82
N ARG A 39 -13.42 -8.02 69.32
CA ARG A 39 -13.01 -8.01 67.90
C ARG A 39 -12.31 -9.31 67.49
N TYR A 40 -11.43 -9.82 68.35
CA TYR A 40 -10.72 -11.07 68.10
C TYR A 40 -11.67 -12.29 68.17
N ALA A 41 -12.66 -12.26 69.06
CA ALA A 41 -13.71 -13.26 69.16
C ALA A 41 -14.63 -13.25 67.92
N ALA A 42 -15.05 -12.06 67.46
CA ALA A 42 -15.85 -11.89 66.25
C ALA A 42 -15.11 -12.42 65.00
N GLY A 43 -13.83 -12.09 64.83
CA GLY A 43 -13.02 -12.63 63.72
C GLY A 43 -12.89 -14.15 63.74
N ARG A 44 -12.83 -14.77 64.93
CA ARG A 44 -12.81 -16.24 65.06
C ARG A 44 -14.17 -16.88 64.82
N ALA A 45 -15.26 -16.23 65.25
CA ALA A 45 -16.63 -16.70 65.05
C ALA A 45 -17.06 -16.62 63.57
N PHE A 46 -16.68 -15.55 62.88
CA PHE A 46 -17.01 -15.31 61.47
C PHE A 46 -16.19 -16.20 60.51
N GLY A 47 -14.99 -16.63 60.93
CA GLY A 47 -14.16 -17.56 60.17
C GLY A 47 -13.37 -16.90 59.03
N ASN A 48 -13.00 -17.68 58.00
CA ASN A 48 -12.14 -17.21 56.91
C ASN A 48 -12.94 -16.37 55.90
N THR A 49 -12.92 -15.05 56.09
CA THR A 49 -13.56 -14.08 55.18
C THR A 49 -13.02 -14.12 53.75
N THR A 50 -11.76 -14.53 53.56
CA THR A 50 -11.18 -14.67 52.21
C THR A 50 -11.81 -15.84 51.47
N PHE A 51 -12.05 -16.95 52.17
CA PHE A 51 -12.73 -18.12 51.60
C PHE A 51 -14.17 -17.80 51.17
N ILE A 52 -14.93 -17.09 52.01
CA ILE A 52 -16.31 -16.67 51.70
C ILE A 52 -16.32 -15.75 50.47
N LYS A 53 -15.36 -14.81 50.37
CA LYS A 53 -15.22 -13.97 49.18
C LYS A 53 -14.91 -14.77 47.91
N GLU A 54 -14.06 -15.79 48.00
CA GLU A 54 -13.72 -16.64 46.84
C GLU A 54 -14.91 -17.47 46.37
N GLU A 55 -15.67 -18.10 47.28
CA GLU A 55 -16.89 -18.84 46.92
C GLU A 55 -17.92 -17.95 46.23
N VAL A 56 -18.18 -16.77 46.79
CA VAL A 56 -19.14 -15.80 46.21
C VAL A 56 -18.66 -15.32 44.84
N ARG A 57 -17.35 -15.10 44.68
CA ARG A 57 -16.74 -14.71 43.41
C ARG A 57 -16.89 -15.80 42.36
N GLU A 58 -16.63 -17.05 42.72
CA GLU A 58 -16.75 -18.19 41.82
C GLU A 58 -18.19 -18.36 41.31
N MET A 59 -19.17 -18.30 42.21
CA MET A 59 -20.60 -18.31 41.84
C MET A 59 -20.98 -17.17 40.88
N TRP A 60 -20.38 -15.98 41.04
CA TRP A 60 -20.63 -14.83 40.17
C TRP A 60 -20.02 -14.98 38.77
N GLU A 61 -18.89 -15.67 38.62
CA GLU A 61 -18.24 -15.86 37.33
C GLU A 61 -19.00 -16.85 36.45
N TRP A 62 -19.36 -18.01 37.01
CA TRP A 62 -20.14 -19.04 36.30
C TRP A 62 -21.52 -18.52 35.89
N SER A 63 -22.23 -17.86 36.80
CA SER A 63 -23.55 -17.27 36.50
C SER A 63 -23.49 -16.17 35.43
N SER A 64 -22.37 -15.44 35.31
CA SER A 64 -22.20 -14.41 34.27
C SER A 64 -22.02 -15.02 32.87
N LEU A 65 -21.31 -16.14 32.78
CA LEU A 65 -21.12 -16.88 31.53
C LEU A 65 -22.42 -17.55 31.07
N GLU A 66 -23.16 -18.17 31.98
CA GLU A 66 -24.47 -18.75 31.69
C GLU A 66 -25.49 -17.71 31.22
N ARG A 67 -25.52 -16.54 31.88
CA ARG A 67 -26.35 -15.40 31.45
C ARG A 67 -25.95 -14.89 30.08
N LEU A 68 -24.65 -14.75 29.79
CA LEU A 68 -24.19 -14.35 28.46
C LEU A 68 -24.62 -15.36 27.38
N GLY A 69 -24.52 -16.65 27.67
CA GLY A 69 -24.98 -17.72 26.76
C GLY A 69 -26.49 -17.69 26.52
N GLN A 70 -27.28 -17.46 27.58
CA GLN A 70 -28.72 -17.25 27.48
C GLN A 70 -29.03 -16.00 26.64
N ASP A 71 -28.38 -14.87 26.93
CA ASP A 71 -28.57 -13.61 26.22
C ASP A 71 -28.25 -13.75 24.72
N ILE A 72 -27.16 -14.42 24.36
CA ILE A 72 -26.80 -14.71 22.96
C ILE A 72 -27.88 -15.57 22.29
N ARG A 73 -28.36 -16.62 22.96
CA ARG A 73 -29.40 -17.51 22.43
C ARG A 73 -30.73 -16.76 22.25
N TYR A 74 -31.09 -15.90 23.21
CA TYR A 74 -32.25 -15.03 23.14
C TYR A 74 -32.13 -14.01 22.02
N ALA A 75 -30.98 -13.34 21.89
CA ALA A 75 -30.70 -12.39 20.81
C ALA A 75 -30.82 -13.06 19.44
N PHE A 76 -30.24 -14.24 19.25
CA PHE A 76 -30.38 -15.00 18.00
C PHE A 76 -31.83 -15.37 17.70
N ARG A 77 -32.60 -15.77 18.72
CA ARG A 77 -34.03 -16.05 18.57
C ARG A 77 -34.82 -14.80 18.20
N LEU A 78 -34.44 -13.65 18.74
CA LEU A 78 -35.05 -12.35 18.42
C LEU A 78 -34.75 -11.94 16.97
N LEU A 79 -33.48 -12.04 16.55
CA LEU A 79 -33.06 -11.76 15.17
C LEU A 79 -33.82 -12.62 14.15
N ARG A 80 -34.07 -13.90 14.46
CA ARG A 80 -34.88 -14.80 13.61
C ARG A 80 -36.37 -14.46 13.60
N LYS A 81 -36.90 -13.80 14.66
CA LYS A 81 -38.31 -13.37 14.71
C LYS A 81 -38.56 -12.08 13.94
N THR A 82 -37.56 -11.22 13.76
CA THR A 82 -37.66 -9.95 13.04
C THR A 82 -36.72 -9.91 11.82
N PRO A 83 -36.95 -10.77 10.80
CA PRO A 83 -36.01 -10.99 9.71
C PRO A 83 -35.78 -9.75 8.84
N VAL A 84 -36.80 -8.90 8.63
CA VAL A 84 -36.69 -7.70 7.78
C VAL A 84 -35.71 -6.68 8.37
N ILE A 85 -35.92 -6.28 9.63
CA ILE A 85 -35.07 -5.29 10.32
C ILE A 85 -33.64 -5.85 10.45
N THR A 86 -33.52 -7.11 10.84
CA THR A 86 -32.23 -7.80 10.95
C THR A 86 -31.47 -7.80 9.62
N SER A 87 -32.16 -8.07 8.51
CA SER A 87 -31.52 -8.10 7.18
C SER A 87 -31.01 -6.72 6.77
N ILE A 88 -31.78 -5.66 7.03
CA ILE A 88 -31.35 -4.28 6.74
C ILE A 88 -30.09 -3.94 7.54
N LEU A 89 -30.10 -4.19 8.85
CA LEU A 89 -28.94 -3.91 9.71
C LEU A 89 -27.70 -4.70 9.28
N ILE A 90 -27.85 -5.99 8.97
CA ILE A 90 -26.76 -6.83 8.47
C ILE A 90 -26.23 -6.28 7.15
N ALA A 91 -27.10 -5.92 6.21
CA ALA A 91 -26.69 -5.38 4.91
C ALA A 91 -25.94 -4.05 5.06
N THR A 92 -26.42 -3.13 5.90
CA THR A 92 -25.74 -1.86 6.18
C THR A 92 -24.37 -2.08 6.82
N LEU A 93 -24.27 -2.97 7.80
CA LEU A 93 -23.00 -3.31 8.46
C LEU A 93 -22.03 -3.98 7.47
N ALA A 94 -22.52 -4.92 6.67
CA ALA A 94 -21.74 -5.63 5.66
C ALA A 94 -21.21 -4.67 4.57
N LEU A 95 -22.01 -3.70 4.13
CA LEU A 95 -21.58 -2.68 3.19
C LEU A 95 -20.50 -1.77 3.78
N GLY A 96 -20.67 -1.30 5.01
CA GLY A 96 -19.66 -0.45 5.67
C GLY A 96 -18.33 -1.17 5.87
N LEU A 97 -18.37 -2.40 6.40
CA LEU A 97 -17.17 -3.22 6.61
C LEU A 97 -16.54 -3.64 5.27
N GLY A 98 -17.35 -4.06 4.31
CA GLY A 98 -16.93 -4.53 2.99
C GLY A 98 -16.27 -3.42 2.17
N MET A 99 -16.84 -2.21 2.18
CA MET A 99 -16.28 -1.07 1.48
C MET A 99 -14.91 -0.67 2.04
N ASN A 100 -14.78 -0.56 3.36
CA ASN A 100 -13.49 -0.26 4.00
C ASN A 100 -12.45 -1.33 3.70
N THR A 101 -12.84 -2.61 3.74
CA THR A 101 -11.96 -3.73 3.42
C THR A 101 -11.55 -3.74 1.94
N ALA A 102 -12.46 -3.44 1.03
CA ALA A 102 -12.20 -3.39 -0.41
C ALA A 102 -11.22 -2.26 -0.76
N VAL A 103 -11.42 -1.06 -0.21
CA VAL A 103 -10.50 0.06 -0.39
C VAL A 103 -9.12 -0.31 0.14
N PHE A 104 -9.03 -0.86 1.36
CA PHE A 104 -7.75 -1.27 1.93
C PHE A 104 -7.09 -2.39 1.12
N SER A 105 -7.86 -3.33 0.57
CA SER A 105 -7.34 -4.40 -0.30
C SER A 105 -6.72 -3.86 -1.57
N VAL A 106 -7.38 -2.91 -2.25
CA VAL A 106 -6.85 -2.24 -3.44
C VAL A 106 -5.59 -1.45 -3.09
N VAL A 107 -5.63 -0.65 -2.02
CA VAL A 107 -4.47 0.11 -1.55
C VAL A 107 -3.31 -0.83 -1.20
N ASN A 108 -3.58 -1.92 -0.50
CA ASN A 108 -2.57 -2.88 -0.11
C ASN A 108 -1.97 -3.61 -1.33
N ALA A 109 -2.80 -3.95 -2.32
CA ALA A 109 -2.34 -4.57 -3.55
C ALA A 109 -1.59 -3.60 -4.47
N ALA A 110 -1.97 -2.33 -4.51
CA ALA A 110 -1.41 -1.32 -5.42
C ALA A 110 -0.21 -0.56 -4.82
N ILE A 111 -0.14 -0.41 -3.49
CA ILE A 111 0.84 0.44 -2.82
C ILE A 111 1.74 -0.36 -1.85
N VAL A 112 1.19 -1.32 -1.11
CA VAL A 112 1.89 -1.94 0.04
C VAL A 112 2.57 -3.26 -0.31
N ARG A 113 2.03 -4.04 -1.24
CA ARG A 113 2.79 -5.15 -1.83
C ARG A 113 3.95 -4.54 -2.57
N GLY A 114 5.13 -4.59 -1.95
CA GLY A 114 6.37 -4.14 -2.55
C GLY A 114 6.43 -4.66 -3.99
N LEU A 115 6.75 -3.75 -4.92
CA LEU A 115 6.94 -4.11 -6.31
C LEU A 115 7.83 -5.36 -6.36
N PRO A 116 7.51 -6.39 -7.17
CA PRO A 116 8.16 -7.71 -7.12
C PRO A 116 9.57 -7.67 -7.73
N TYR A 117 10.37 -6.70 -7.30
CA TYR A 117 11.78 -6.56 -7.57
C TYR A 117 12.56 -7.25 -6.46
N LYS A 118 13.78 -7.67 -6.79
CA LYS A 118 14.63 -8.42 -5.86
C LYS A 118 14.96 -7.62 -4.59
N GLU A 119 15.10 -6.30 -4.71
CA GLU A 119 15.52 -5.39 -3.65
C GLU A 119 14.72 -4.07 -3.69
N PRO A 120 13.41 -4.09 -3.36
CA PRO A 120 12.54 -2.92 -3.55
C PRO A 120 12.94 -1.74 -2.66
N ASP A 121 13.47 -1.99 -1.46
CA ASP A 121 13.91 -0.95 -0.52
C ASP A 121 15.14 -0.15 -0.98
N ARG A 122 15.82 -0.62 -2.03
CA ARG A 122 17.01 0.04 -2.61
C ARG A 122 16.72 0.81 -3.89
N LEU A 123 15.49 0.72 -4.40
CA LEU A 123 15.08 1.45 -5.59
C LEU A 123 14.61 2.86 -5.20
N ILE A 124 15.20 3.86 -5.84
CA ILE A 124 14.79 5.26 -5.67
C ILE A 124 14.49 5.88 -7.02
N SER A 125 13.54 6.80 -7.04
CA SER A 125 13.27 7.65 -8.21
C SER A 125 14.06 8.95 -8.08
N LEU A 126 14.75 9.35 -9.15
CA LEU A 126 15.50 10.60 -9.20
C LEU A 126 14.72 11.64 -10.01
N TRP A 127 14.60 12.85 -9.46
CA TRP A 127 14.01 14.01 -10.12
C TRP A 127 14.94 15.21 -9.94
N GLU A 128 14.88 16.15 -10.88
CA GLU A 128 15.61 17.42 -10.80
C GLU A 128 14.69 18.50 -10.26
N GLU A 129 15.20 19.35 -9.36
CA GLU A 129 14.45 20.49 -8.83
C GLU A 129 14.98 21.79 -9.43
N VAL A 130 14.09 22.57 -10.04
CA VAL A 130 14.47 23.88 -10.58
C VAL A 130 14.47 24.91 -9.45
N ALA A 131 15.67 25.27 -9.00
CA ALA A 131 15.88 26.16 -7.85
C ALA A 131 15.65 27.65 -8.14
N ARG A 132 15.59 28.06 -9.42
CA ARG A 132 15.45 29.46 -9.82
C ARG A 132 14.52 29.57 -11.02
N GLN A 133 13.53 30.45 -10.89
CA GLN A 133 12.44 30.78 -11.83
C GLN A 133 11.16 29.98 -11.61
N GLU A 134 10.05 30.71 -11.51
CA GLU A 134 8.73 30.18 -11.86
C GLU A 134 8.86 29.60 -13.26
N PRO A 135 8.72 28.28 -13.45
CA PRO A 135 8.71 27.72 -14.79
C PRO A 135 7.60 28.44 -15.54
N GLN A 136 7.89 29.01 -16.72
CA GLN A 136 6.82 29.17 -17.70
C GLN A 136 6.14 27.81 -17.74
N GLN A 137 4.86 27.76 -17.34
CA GLN A 137 4.16 26.52 -17.00
C GLN A 137 3.89 25.63 -18.23
N VAL A 138 4.69 25.76 -19.28
CA VAL A 138 4.52 25.13 -20.56
C VAL A 138 5.87 25.05 -21.28
N SER A 139 6.26 23.83 -21.66
CA SER A 139 7.25 23.56 -22.71
C SER A 139 6.86 24.27 -24.02
N THR A 140 7.79 24.41 -24.95
CA THR A 140 7.54 24.86 -26.34
C THR A 140 6.43 24.05 -27.04
N SER A 141 6.11 22.85 -26.53
CA SER A 141 5.00 22.00 -26.98
C SER A 141 3.68 22.21 -26.22
N GLY A 142 3.55 23.25 -25.38
CA GLY A 142 2.35 23.54 -24.59
C GLY A 142 2.06 22.56 -23.45
N ARG A 143 3.08 21.84 -22.95
CA ARG A 143 2.94 20.87 -21.84
C ARG A 143 3.50 21.41 -20.54
N SER A 144 2.76 21.28 -19.44
CA SER A 144 3.23 21.64 -18.10
C SER A 144 4.59 21.04 -17.80
N LEU A 145 5.52 21.90 -17.34
CA LEU A 145 6.83 21.47 -16.85
C LEU A 145 6.64 21.01 -15.40
N GLY A 146 6.94 19.73 -15.15
CA GLY A 146 6.78 19.08 -13.85
C GLY A 146 5.56 18.17 -13.75
N GLY A 147 5.55 17.29 -12.73
CA GLY A 147 4.45 16.35 -12.49
C GLY A 147 3.33 16.96 -11.63
N ASP A 148 2.14 16.35 -11.66
CA ASP A 148 0.92 16.83 -10.98
C ASP A 148 1.10 17.08 -9.46
N ALA A 149 2.06 16.40 -8.83
CA ALA A 149 2.32 16.49 -7.40
C ALA A 149 3.28 17.63 -6.99
N ASN A 150 4.14 18.13 -7.90
CA ASN A 150 5.06 19.23 -7.59
C ASN A 150 5.58 19.92 -8.87
N PRO A 151 5.22 21.20 -9.13
CA PRO A 151 5.62 21.93 -10.34
C PRO A 151 7.13 22.24 -10.40
N ARG A 152 7.87 22.04 -9.30
CA ARG A 152 9.33 22.23 -9.27
C ARG A 152 10.12 20.97 -9.62
N ARG A 153 9.49 19.79 -9.56
CA ARG A 153 10.15 18.50 -9.85
C ARG A 153 10.00 18.17 -11.32
N MET A 154 11.13 18.10 -12.00
CA MET A 154 11.23 17.75 -13.42
C MET A 154 11.87 16.39 -13.60
N THR A 155 11.53 15.73 -14.69
CA THR A 155 12.27 14.53 -15.13
C THR A 155 13.72 14.90 -15.39
N VAL A 156 14.64 14.03 -14.99
CA VAL A 156 16.07 14.19 -15.26
C VAL A 156 16.31 14.30 -16.76
N ALA A 157 17.00 15.35 -17.19
CA ALA A 157 17.38 15.49 -18.59
C ALA A 157 18.31 14.32 -19.01
N PRO A 158 18.16 13.74 -20.21
CA PRO A 158 18.97 12.60 -20.64
C PRO A 158 20.49 12.86 -20.59
N ALA A 159 20.93 14.09 -20.89
CA ALA A 159 22.34 14.48 -20.76
C ALA A 159 22.82 14.43 -19.30
N ASN A 160 22.00 14.91 -18.36
CA ASN A 160 22.31 14.88 -16.93
C ASN A 160 22.34 13.44 -16.41
N LEU A 161 21.46 12.56 -16.90
CA LEU A 161 21.50 11.13 -16.55
C LEU A 161 22.86 10.52 -16.91
N VAL A 162 23.41 10.81 -18.09
CA VAL A 162 24.74 10.33 -18.52
C VAL A 162 25.82 10.88 -17.59
N ASP A 163 25.75 12.16 -17.23
CA ASP A 163 26.67 12.75 -16.24
C ASP A 163 26.56 12.05 -14.87
N TYR A 164 25.36 11.77 -14.39
CA TYR A 164 25.13 11.07 -13.13
C TYR A 164 25.67 9.63 -13.16
N GLN A 165 25.45 8.90 -14.25
CA GLN A 165 25.99 7.56 -14.44
C GLN A 165 27.53 7.55 -14.40
N ASN A 166 28.18 8.56 -14.99
CA ASN A 166 29.64 8.63 -15.05
C ASN A 166 30.27 9.11 -13.74
N ARG A 167 29.66 10.08 -13.07
CA ARG A 167 30.25 10.81 -11.93
C ARG A 167 29.76 10.36 -10.57
N SER A 168 28.52 9.87 -10.46
CA SER A 168 27.99 9.44 -9.17
C SER A 168 28.66 8.15 -8.71
N ARG A 169 28.85 8.04 -7.39
CA ARG A 169 29.29 6.83 -6.69
C ARG A 169 28.28 6.40 -5.62
N ALA A 170 27.15 7.11 -5.52
CA ALA A 170 26.13 6.86 -4.51
C ALA A 170 25.21 5.67 -4.88
N PHE A 171 25.19 5.26 -6.14
CA PHE A 171 24.26 4.26 -6.66
C PHE A 171 25.01 3.08 -7.29
N THR A 172 24.50 1.87 -7.06
CA THR A 172 25.00 0.65 -7.72
C THR A 172 24.72 0.68 -9.23
N GLY A 173 23.62 1.33 -9.64
CA GLY A 173 23.29 1.58 -11.03
C GLY A 173 22.21 2.65 -11.15
N LEU A 174 22.22 3.38 -12.26
CA LEU A 174 21.23 4.39 -12.61
C LEU A 174 20.67 4.05 -13.99
N ALA A 175 19.36 3.97 -14.10
CA ALA A 175 18.68 3.75 -15.37
C ALA A 175 17.63 4.83 -15.62
N GLY A 176 17.47 5.21 -16.88
CA GLY A 176 16.44 6.14 -17.31
C GLY A 176 15.23 5.39 -17.84
N PHE A 177 14.04 5.93 -17.59
CA PHE A 177 12.81 5.49 -18.24
C PHE A 177 11.92 6.68 -18.55
N ALA A 178 11.15 6.60 -19.63
CA ALA A 178 10.18 7.61 -20.02
C ALA A 178 8.99 6.98 -20.73
N LEU A 179 7.79 7.21 -20.19
CA LEU A 179 6.54 6.81 -20.84
C LEU A 179 6.34 7.63 -22.11
N SER A 180 6.22 6.95 -23.25
CA SER A 180 6.03 7.57 -24.55
C SER A 180 4.85 6.96 -25.29
N PRO A 181 3.96 7.78 -25.87
CA PRO A 181 3.00 7.27 -26.83
C PRO A 181 3.74 6.86 -28.10
N MET A 182 3.42 5.67 -28.62
CA MET A 182 3.99 5.12 -29.83
C MET A 182 2.87 4.70 -30.77
N ASN A 183 3.08 4.83 -32.07
CA ASN A 183 2.15 4.33 -33.07
C ASN A 183 2.69 3.00 -33.60
N LEU A 184 1.92 1.94 -33.41
CA LEU A 184 2.21 0.62 -33.92
C LEU A 184 1.58 0.47 -35.30
N THR A 185 2.41 0.18 -36.30
CA THR A 185 1.99 -0.09 -37.68
C THR A 185 2.69 -1.35 -38.21
N GLY A 186 2.18 -1.90 -39.31
CA GLY A 186 2.80 -3.03 -40.03
C GLY A 186 2.02 -4.35 -40.00
N ASN A 187 1.11 -4.56 -39.03
CA ASN A 187 0.36 -5.81 -38.91
C ASN A 187 -1.15 -5.60 -38.66
N GLY A 188 -1.86 -4.88 -39.52
CA GLY A 188 -3.30 -4.60 -39.35
C GLY A 188 -3.57 -3.12 -39.08
N THR A 189 -4.66 -2.81 -38.35
CA THR A 189 -5.07 -1.42 -38.08
C THR A 189 -4.04 -0.69 -37.21
N PRO A 190 -3.60 0.51 -37.60
CA PRO A 190 -2.73 1.34 -36.76
C PRO A 190 -3.33 1.56 -35.37
N GLU A 191 -2.52 1.30 -34.34
CA GLU A 191 -2.93 1.44 -32.95
C GLU A 191 -1.93 2.34 -32.23
N ARG A 192 -2.44 3.29 -31.44
CA ARG A 192 -1.61 4.08 -30.55
C ARG A 192 -1.46 3.33 -29.23
N ILE A 193 -0.24 2.90 -28.95
CA ILE A 193 0.11 2.17 -27.72
C ILE A 193 0.95 3.06 -26.81
N TRP A 194 0.96 2.73 -25.54
CA TRP A 194 1.91 3.28 -24.58
C TRP A 194 3.07 2.32 -24.43
N GLY A 195 4.30 2.84 -24.52
CA GLY A 195 5.50 2.08 -24.24
C GLY A 195 6.48 2.91 -23.44
N GLU A 196 7.44 2.26 -22.80
CA GLU A 196 8.51 2.93 -22.08
C GLU A 196 9.79 2.90 -22.91
N ARG A 197 10.43 4.07 -23.03
CA ARG A 197 11.80 4.17 -23.52
C ARG A 197 12.69 4.07 -22.31
N VAL A 198 13.62 3.11 -22.32
CA VAL A 198 14.51 2.86 -21.19
C VAL A 198 15.96 2.80 -21.65
N THR A 199 16.90 3.06 -20.75
CA THR A 199 18.33 2.82 -21.01
C THR A 199 18.62 1.31 -21.04
N ALA A 200 19.69 0.89 -21.72
CA ALA A 200 20.00 -0.54 -21.87
C ALA A 200 20.12 -1.30 -20.54
N ASN A 201 20.62 -0.64 -19.50
CA ASN A 201 20.82 -1.21 -18.17
C ASN A 201 19.55 -1.25 -17.28
N PHE A 202 18.39 -0.81 -17.77
CA PHE A 202 17.17 -0.66 -16.97
C PHE A 202 16.73 -1.95 -16.25
N PHE A 203 16.61 -3.05 -17.00
CA PHE A 203 16.22 -4.34 -16.43
C PHE A 203 17.29 -4.89 -15.47
N SER A 204 18.57 -4.60 -15.71
CA SER A 204 19.65 -4.96 -14.81
C SER A 204 19.58 -4.20 -13.49
N VAL A 205 19.24 -2.90 -13.51
CA VAL A 205 19.03 -2.10 -12.29
C VAL A 205 17.84 -2.60 -11.47
N LEU A 206 16.76 -3.02 -12.14
CA LEU A 206 15.59 -3.62 -11.47
C LEU A 206 15.81 -5.09 -11.05
N ALA A 207 16.92 -5.69 -11.45
CA ALA A 207 17.20 -7.11 -11.30
C ALA A 207 16.07 -8.00 -11.84
N VAL A 208 15.51 -7.62 -13.00
CA VAL A 208 14.45 -8.35 -13.71
C VAL A 208 15.03 -8.96 -14.97
N GLU A 209 14.76 -10.24 -15.19
CA GLU A 209 15.15 -10.94 -16.42
C GLU A 209 13.92 -11.18 -17.29
N PRO A 210 14.01 -10.96 -18.62
CA PRO A 210 12.96 -11.37 -19.54
C PRO A 210 12.71 -12.88 -19.43
N ARG A 211 11.44 -13.28 -19.36
CA ARG A 211 11.05 -14.70 -19.34
C ARG A 211 11.57 -15.47 -20.56
N GLN A 212 11.66 -14.78 -21.70
CA GLN A 212 12.14 -15.34 -22.95
C GLN A 212 12.93 -14.28 -23.71
N GLY A 213 14.00 -14.69 -24.39
CA GLY A 213 14.89 -13.78 -25.13
C GLY A 213 16.00 -13.20 -24.26
N ARG A 214 16.37 -11.95 -24.52
CA ARG A 214 17.45 -11.24 -23.82
C ARG A 214 17.06 -9.81 -23.48
N SER A 215 17.77 -9.21 -22.53
CA SER A 215 17.70 -7.77 -22.28
C SER A 215 18.39 -6.97 -23.40
N PHE A 216 18.27 -5.66 -23.34
CA PHE A 216 18.97 -4.72 -24.21
C PHE A 216 20.50 -4.83 -24.03
N LEU A 217 21.22 -4.66 -25.13
CA LEU A 217 22.67 -4.53 -25.15
C LEU A 217 23.08 -3.04 -25.13
N PRO A 218 24.26 -2.69 -24.57
CA PRO A 218 24.74 -1.31 -24.54
C PRO A 218 24.85 -0.67 -25.93
N GLU A 219 25.17 -1.45 -26.96
CA GLU A 219 25.28 -0.98 -28.34
C GLU A 219 23.93 -0.63 -28.97
N GLU A 220 22.83 -1.15 -28.41
CA GLU A 220 21.45 -0.89 -28.85
C GLU A 220 20.90 0.43 -28.28
N ASP A 221 21.57 1.01 -27.28
CA ASP A 221 21.25 2.30 -26.65
C ASP A 221 22.11 3.44 -27.25
N GLN A 222 22.44 3.33 -28.53
CA GLN A 222 23.13 4.36 -29.30
C GLN A 222 22.14 5.10 -30.21
N PRO A 223 22.37 6.40 -30.52
CA PRO A 223 21.45 7.20 -31.34
C PRO A 223 21.07 6.54 -32.68
N ASP A 224 22.04 5.90 -33.33
CA ASP A 224 21.90 5.25 -34.65
C ASP A 224 21.64 3.74 -34.56
N ALA A 225 21.45 3.19 -33.37
CA ALA A 225 21.19 1.77 -33.20
C ALA A 225 19.85 1.35 -33.79
N ARG A 226 19.81 0.12 -34.30
CA ARG A 226 18.56 -0.55 -34.65
C ARG A 226 17.69 -0.64 -33.39
N GLY A 227 16.42 -0.26 -33.52
CA GLY A 227 15.51 -0.25 -32.39
C GLY A 227 15.18 -1.68 -31.95
N THR A 228 15.64 -2.06 -30.76
CA THR A 228 15.22 -3.29 -30.08
C THR A 228 14.03 -2.98 -29.18
N VAL A 229 13.08 -3.89 -29.10
CA VAL A 229 11.90 -3.75 -28.25
C VAL A 229 11.67 -5.02 -27.43
N ILE A 230 11.26 -4.82 -26.19
CA ILE A 230 10.80 -5.87 -25.29
C ILE A 230 9.31 -5.63 -25.10
N ILE A 231 8.51 -6.69 -25.24
CA ILE A 231 7.05 -6.65 -25.14
C ILE A 231 6.58 -7.45 -23.92
N THR A 232 5.44 -7.04 -23.35
CA THR A 232 4.83 -7.78 -22.24
C THR A 232 4.20 -9.09 -22.72
N ASP A 233 4.10 -10.08 -21.83
CA ASP A 233 3.45 -11.37 -22.14
C ASP A 233 1.99 -11.17 -22.58
N GLU A 234 1.25 -10.27 -21.93
CA GLU A 234 -0.11 -9.93 -22.32
C GLU A 234 -0.19 -9.39 -23.75
N PHE A 235 0.68 -8.43 -24.09
CA PHE A 235 0.72 -7.87 -25.44
C PHE A 235 1.08 -8.95 -26.47
N TRP A 236 2.05 -9.81 -26.14
CA TRP A 236 2.47 -10.91 -26.99
C TRP A 236 1.33 -11.91 -27.26
N ARG A 237 0.60 -12.34 -26.22
CA ARG A 237 -0.56 -13.23 -26.37
C ARG A 237 -1.69 -12.58 -27.14
N ARG A 238 -2.05 -11.34 -26.78
CA ARG A 238 -3.18 -10.62 -27.40
C ARG A 238 -2.94 -10.35 -28.87
N ARG A 239 -1.71 -9.99 -29.25
CA ARG A 239 -1.38 -9.52 -30.59
C ARG A 239 -0.83 -10.60 -31.52
N PHE A 240 -0.14 -11.58 -30.95
CA PHE A 240 0.56 -12.62 -31.71
C PHE A 240 0.12 -14.03 -31.37
N GLY A 241 -0.92 -14.19 -30.55
CA GLY A 241 -1.42 -15.50 -30.17
C GLY A 241 -0.42 -16.35 -29.37
N GLY A 242 0.68 -15.74 -28.86
CA GLY A 242 1.76 -16.48 -28.22
C GLY A 242 2.72 -17.18 -29.19
N ASP A 243 2.87 -16.71 -30.43
CA ASP A 243 3.81 -17.27 -31.39
C ASP A 243 5.28 -16.97 -31.02
N SER A 244 6.06 -18.02 -30.72
CA SER A 244 7.48 -17.93 -30.36
C SER A 244 8.38 -17.58 -31.55
N ASN A 245 7.92 -17.75 -32.79
CA ASN A 245 8.73 -17.49 -33.99
C ASN A 245 9.07 -16.00 -34.15
N ILE A 246 8.23 -15.11 -33.61
CA ILE A 246 8.41 -13.65 -33.67
C ILE A 246 9.63 -13.19 -32.86
N LEU A 247 10.08 -13.98 -31.89
CA LEU A 247 11.26 -13.66 -31.06
C LEU A 247 12.59 -13.98 -31.76
N SER A 248 12.56 -14.80 -32.81
CA SER A 248 13.76 -15.21 -33.56
C SER A 248 13.90 -14.48 -34.90
N ASP A 249 12.83 -13.85 -35.38
CA ASP A 249 12.86 -13.19 -36.68
C ASP A 249 13.61 -11.85 -36.59
N ARG A 250 14.80 -11.81 -37.18
CA ARG A 250 15.66 -10.61 -37.25
C ARG A 250 15.03 -9.48 -38.07
N ALA A 251 13.96 -9.78 -38.82
CA ALA A 251 13.11 -8.79 -39.46
C ALA A 251 11.89 -8.56 -38.56
N SER A 252 11.96 -7.56 -37.67
CA SER A 252 10.78 -7.19 -36.88
C SER A 252 9.61 -6.85 -37.83
N PRO A 253 8.43 -7.48 -37.71
CA PRO A 253 7.26 -7.13 -38.52
C PRO A 253 6.62 -5.79 -38.11
N PHE A 254 7.27 -5.03 -37.20
CA PHE A 254 6.81 -3.73 -36.72
C PHE A 254 7.64 -2.60 -37.29
N ALA A 255 6.95 -1.60 -37.81
CA ALA A 255 7.51 -0.27 -37.99
C ALA A 255 7.07 0.59 -36.80
N LEU A 256 7.81 0.55 -35.70
CA LEU A 256 7.66 1.56 -34.65
C LEU A 256 8.32 2.84 -35.14
N ARG A 257 7.50 3.77 -35.63
CA ARG A 257 8.01 5.08 -36.04
C ARG A 257 8.44 5.86 -34.80
N LYS A 258 9.76 5.89 -34.56
CA LYS A 258 10.38 6.78 -33.56
C LYS A 258 9.90 8.21 -33.86
N MET A 259 9.20 8.82 -32.90
CA MET A 259 9.04 10.27 -32.91
C MET A 259 10.41 10.84 -32.50
N ASN A 260 11.17 11.33 -33.48
CA ASN A 260 12.51 11.88 -33.25
C ASN A 260 12.41 13.06 -32.28
N TRP A 261 12.93 12.88 -31.06
CA TRP A 261 13.07 13.94 -30.07
C TRP A 261 14.54 14.31 -29.81
N MET A 262 15.50 13.70 -30.54
CA MET A 262 16.94 13.99 -30.47
C MET A 262 17.48 14.51 -31.81
N GLN A 263 16.93 15.61 -32.30
CA GLN A 263 17.67 16.49 -33.21
C GLN A 263 17.73 17.87 -32.58
N PHE A 264 18.59 18.02 -31.57
CA PHE A 264 19.13 19.33 -31.27
C PHE A 264 20.28 19.59 -32.25
N PRO A 265 20.25 20.67 -33.03
CA PRO A 265 21.36 21.00 -33.92
C PRO A 265 22.55 21.32 -33.03
N THR A 266 23.58 20.48 -33.07
CA THR A 266 24.92 20.90 -32.68
C THR A 266 25.27 22.08 -33.57
N ALA A 267 25.24 23.28 -33.01
CA ALA A 267 25.69 24.49 -33.66
C ALA A 267 27.22 24.43 -33.84
N SER A 268 27.65 23.62 -34.81
CA SER A 268 28.99 23.68 -35.37
C SER A 268 29.03 24.87 -36.33
N ARG A 269 29.50 26.01 -35.82
CA ARG A 269 29.97 27.13 -36.64
C ARG A 269 31.14 26.66 -37.50
N SER A 270 30.84 26.23 -38.72
CA SER A 270 31.66 26.43 -39.93
C SER A 270 31.11 25.52 -41.02
N ASN A 271 30.50 26.08 -42.06
CA ASN A 271 31.14 26.17 -43.38
C ASN A 271 30.12 26.69 -44.40
N THR A 272 30.48 27.82 -44.98
CA THR A 272 29.86 28.46 -46.12
C THR A 272 29.99 27.54 -47.34
N ARG A 273 28.89 27.13 -48.00
CA ARG A 273 28.71 27.13 -49.47
C ARG A 273 27.46 26.39 -49.93
N ARG A 274 26.57 27.15 -50.59
CA ARG A 274 25.83 26.88 -51.84
C ARG A 274 25.20 25.48 -52.05
N GLN A 275 23.86 25.47 -52.10
CA GLN A 275 22.99 24.96 -53.19
C GLN A 275 21.54 25.16 -52.71
N THR A 276 20.80 26.22 -53.10
CA THR A 276 20.06 26.47 -54.35
C THR A 276 19.12 25.35 -54.80
N ARG A 277 17.82 25.72 -54.92
CA ARG A 277 16.66 25.04 -55.57
C ARG A 277 15.90 24.04 -54.66
N ALA A 278 14.56 23.96 -54.61
CA ALA A 278 13.46 24.70 -55.25
C ALA A 278 12.15 24.38 -54.49
N CYS A 279 11.15 25.23 -54.68
CA CYS A 279 9.76 25.13 -54.21
C CYS A 279 9.03 23.83 -54.58
N ALA A 280 8.04 23.43 -53.76
CA ALA A 280 6.63 23.34 -54.19
C ALA A 280 5.67 23.07 -53.02
N ARG A 281 4.55 23.82 -53.03
CA ARG A 281 3.32 23.61 -52.26
C ARG A 281 2.60 22.34 -52.71
N TYR A 282 2.01 21.58 -51.79
CA TYR A 282 0.57 21.63 -51.44
C TYR A 282 0.37 20.99 -50.07
#